data_AF-A0A2J6TFJ9-F1
#
_entry.id   AF-A0A2J6TFJ9-F1
#
_cell.length_a   1.000
_cell.length_b   1.000
_cell.length_c   1.000
_cell.angle_alpha   90.00
_cell.angle_beta   90.00
_cell.angle_gamma   90.00
#
_symmetry.space_group_name_H-M   'P 1'
#
loop_
_entity.id
_entity.type
_entity.pdbx_description
1 polymer ?
#
loop_
_entity_poly.entity_id
_entity_poly.type
_entity_poly.pdbx_seq_one_letter_code
_entity_poly.pdbx_strand_id
1 'polypeptide(L)'
;MPSSDGKLWTANIANDETSIAAASLLRVLEGVAVATNAPDGYVQPLAQWLRHYGVTKGSNPPLGTPPTDAKTTLDLALPFGEWRAAIASSSENNKEGVQQLAQITLAVALLREKARRGLDVDTASLDTIWSLIHKAIISAQGTKLQLLVCRSAQGFLAVPLCSLLKDGRIEELWRLHTWLPDGRRGEFEVCIHAHQPFAQSWTLLGHGTNCNFKVDSPDDPSLTTHATYGCCYVAEDGKLGGSGYLRMSSTIRNTGRLVRVTPGSREPHSRDMTYSVPAGAYHRSIVSGSRVHATFFVFDAHRGYVDNTAVLGPKDGSEWAQPRDADGITPQALAQTVGATRNWEQAQGVTLEGDDENATVMGYYRFFRGLGLLQAGRREDALQYFNPPKGCTPAQAFAREPSQQHREYIKKLIEVEADLDLVDESGYKALDYAVQNGDTETEALIRGQPSAA
;
A
#
# COMPACT_ATOMS: atom_id res chain seq x y z
N MET A 1 -12.35 -3.71 -25.32
CA MET A 1 -11.29 -2.69 -25.09
C MET A 1 -11.97 -1.34 -24.94
N PRO A 2 -11.82 -0.62 -23.82
CA PRO A 2 -12.30 0.75 -23.74
C PRO A 2 -11.33 1.69 -24.48
N SER A 3 -11.94 2.65 -25.17
CA SER A 3 -11.37 3.67 -26.05
C SER A 3 -10.19 4.46 -25.44
N SER A 4 -9.17 4.66 -26.28
CA SER A 4 -7.91 5.37 -26.06
C SER A 4 -8.03 6.90 -26.18
N ASP A 5 -9.10 7.51 -25.68
CA ASP A 5 -9.23 8.98 -25.71
C ASP A 5 -8.57 9.62 -24.48
N GLY A 6 -7.27 9.90 -24.61
CA GLY A 6 -6.64 11.22 -24.37
C GLY A 6 -6.89 12.04 -23.09
N LYS A 7 -7.63 11.57 -22.09
CA LYS A 7 -7.86 12.28 -20.81
C LYS A 7 -7.37 11.45 -19.63
N LEU A 8 -6.08 11.12 -19.64
CA LEU A 8 -5.45 10.26 -18.63
C LEU A 8 -5.11 10.97 -17.28
N TRP A 9 -5.42 12.27 -17.10
CA TRP A 9 -5.11 13.01 -15.86
C TRP A 9 -6.34 13.55 -15.12
N THR A 10 -7.56 13.21 -15.56
CA THR A 10 -8.80 13.92 -15.16
C THR A 10 -9.65 13.21 -14.11
N ALA A 11 -9.07 12.40 -13.21
CA ALA A 11 -9.84 12.04 -12.02
C ALA A 11 -10.25 13.34 -11.29
N ASN A 12 -11.47 13.39 -10.75
CA ASN A 12 -11.94 14.49 -9.91
C ASN A 12 -11.12 14.50 -8.63
N ILE A 13 -9.92 15.08 -8.73
CA ILE A 13 -8.91 15.13 -7.69
C ILE A 13 -8.97 16.54 -7.12
N ALA A 14 -9.23 16.66 -5.81
CA ALA A 14 -9.29 17.93 -5.12
C ALA A 14 -8.01 18.75 -5.37
N ASN A 15 -8.17 20.07 -5.53
CA ASN A 15 -7.01 20.95 -5.52
C ASN A 15 -6.49 21.03 -4.10
N ASP A 16 -5.22 20.65 -3.93
CA ASP A 16 -4.51 20.76 -2.67
C ASP A 16 -3.54 21.94 -2.75
N GLU A 17 -3.70 22.89 -1.83
CA GLU A 17 -2.89 24.11 -1.75
C GLU A 17 -1.49 23.87 -1.14
N THR A 18 -1.18 22.63 -0.75
CA THR A 18 0.15 22.27 -0.26
C THR A 18 1.18 22.52 -1.36
N SER A 19 1.97 23.57 -1.18
CA SER A 19 3.06 23.91 -2.08
C SER A 19 4.21 22.91 -1.96
N ILE A 20 4.70 22.36 -3.07
CA ILE A 20 5.77 21.36 -3.14
C ILE A 20 6.95 21.99 -3.88
N ALA A 21 8.15 21.95 -3.29
CA ALA A 21 9.36 22.44 -3.98
C ALA A 21 9.82 21.47 -5.08
N ALA A 22 10.37 21.99 -6.19
CA ALA A 22 10.97 21.18 -7.24
C ALA A 22 12.10 20.26 -6.70
N ALA A 23 12.89 20.76 -5.74
CA ALA A 23 13.87 19.94 -5.01
C ALA A 23 13.24 18.76 -4.27
N SER A 24 12.04 18.94 -3.70
CA SER A 24 11.30 17.87 -3.00
C SER A 24 10.84 16.81 -4.00
N LEU A 25 10.33 17.20 -5.16
CA LEU A 25 9.95 16.28 -6.23
C LEU A 25 11.14 15.48 -6.77
N LEU A 26 12.28 16.14 -7.00
CA LEU A 26 13.51 15.46 -7.44
C LEU A 26 14.00 14.45 -6.40
N ARG A 27 13.99 14.84 -5.12
CA ARG A 27 14.38 13.96 -4.02
C ARG A 27 13.46 12.75 -3.91
N VAL A 28 12.15 12.95 -4.02
CA VAL A 28 11.20 11.84 -4.02
C VAL A 28 11.39 10.96 -5.25
N LEU A 29 11.60 11.52 -6.43
CA LEU A 29 11.83 10.77 -7.67
C LEU A 29 13.03 9.83 -7.55
N GLU A 30 14.13 10.25 -6.90
CA GLU A 30 15.27 9.38 -6.62
C GLU A 30 14.85 8.13 -5.85
N GLY A 31 14.06 8.30 -4.79
CA GLY A 31 13.58 7.18 -3.98
C GLY A 31 12.52 6.34 -4.69
N VAL A 32 11.66 6.94 -5.51
CA VAL A 32 10.68 6.22 -6.35
C VAL A 32 11.40 5.36 -7.39
N ALA A 33 12.44 5.89 -8.03
CA ALA A 33 13.26 5.15 -8.99
C ALA A 33 13.87 3.90 -8.36
N VAL A 34 14.40 4.02 -7.13
CA VAL A 34 14.92 2.86 -6.37
C VAL A 34 13.81 1.88 -6.02
N ALA A 35 12.67 2.35 -5.49
CA ALA A 35 11.56 1.51 -5.05
C ALA A 35 10.91 0.71 -6.19
N THR A 36 10.96 1.23 -7.41
CA THR A 36 10.36 0.63 -8.61
C THR A 36 11.37 -0.03 -9.55
N ASN A 37 12.66 -0.05 -9.17
CA ASN A 37 13.78 -0.44 -10.04
C ASN A 37 13.68 0.18 -11.45
N ALA A 38 13.37 1.48 -11.49
CA ALA A 38 13.05 2.18 -12.73
C ALA A 38 14.28 2.30 -13.64
N PRO A 39 14.17 2.00 -14.94
CA PRO A 39 15.22 2.27 -15.90
C PRO A 39 15.54 3.77 -16.00
N ASP A 40 16.82 4.11 -16.20
CA ASP A 40 17.27 5.50 -16.41
C ASP A 40 16.51 6.20 -17.55
N GLY A 41 16.12 5.44 -18.58
CA GLY A 41 15.32 5.95 -19.70
C GLY A 41 13.93 6.46 -19.30
N TYR A 42 13.42 6.10 -18.12
CA TYR A 42 12.19 6.70 -17.56
C TYR A 42 12.49 7.81 -16.55
N VAL A 43 13.56 7.66 -15.76
CA VAL A 43 13.90 8.59 -14.67
C VAL A 43 14.51 9.89 -15.19
N GLN A 44 15.48 9.81 -16.10
CA GLN A 44 16.23 10.98 -16.57
C GLN A 44 15.36 12.03 -17.29
N PRO A 45 14.42 11.65 -18.18
CA PRO A 45 13.55 12.62 -18.83
C PRO A 45 12.73 13.44 -17.81
N LEU A 46 12.13 12.77 -16.82
CA LEU A 46 11.33 13.44 -15.79
C LEU A 46 12.21 14.32 -14.89
N ALA A 47 13.39 13.82 -14.48
CA ALA A 47 14.32 14.58 -13.64
C ALA A 47 14.84 15.84 -14.37
N GLN A 48 15.18 15.74 -15.65
CA GLN A 48 15.62 16.88 -16.46
C GLN A 48 14.47 17.88 -16.64
N TRP A 49 13.26 17.40 -16.92
CA TRP A 49 12.09 18.26 -17.04
C TRP A 49 11.80 19.02 -15.73
N LEU A 50 11.83 18.34 -14.58
CA LEU A 50 11.62 18.97 -13.26
C LEU A 50 12.67 20.05 -12.97
N ARG A 51 13.95 19.80 -13.28
CA ARG A 51 15.02 20.79 -13.13
C ARG A 51 14.79 22.00 -14.04
N HIS A 52 14.49 21.77 -15.32
CA HIS A 52 14.29 22.85 -16.28
C HIS A 52 13.04 23.69 -15.97
N TYR A 53 11.93 23.03 -15.64
CA TYR A 53 10.69 23.71 -15.26
C TYR A 53 10.88 24.53 -13.98
N GLY A 54 11.58 23.97 -12.98
CA GLY A 54 11.98 24.67 -11.75
C GLY A 54 12.75 25.97 -12.03
N VAL A 55 13.77 25.89 -12.89
CA VAL A 55 14.62 27.04 -13.26
C VAL A 55 13.83 28.08 -14.06
N THR A 56 13.13 27.68 -15.11
CA THR A 56 12.46 28.62 -16.03
C THR A 56 11.31 29.39 -15.38
N LYS A 57 10.52 28.73 -14.53
CA LYS A 57 9.45 29.39 -13.78
C LYS A 57 9.96 30.16 -12.56
N GLY A 58 11.02 29.67 -11.89
CA GLY A 58 11.65 30.36 -10.77
C GLY A 58 12.40 31.65 -11.15
N SER A 59 12.84 31.77 -12.42
CA SER A 59 13.62 32.92 -12.91
C SER A 59 12.78 34.11 -13.39
N ASN A 60 11.45 34.06 -13.27
CA ASN A 60 10.55 35.20 -13.49
C ASN A 60 9.99 35.72 -12.14
N PRO A 61 10.82 36.36 -11.28
CA PRO A 61 10.30 37.01 -10.08
C PRO A 61 9.44 38.24 -10.44
N PRO A 62 8.48 38.65 -9.60
CA PRO A 62 7.74 39.89 -9.77
C PRO A 62 8.69 41.09 -9.95
N LEU A 63 8.32 42.03 -10.81
CA LEU A 63 9.11 43.25 -11.10
C LEU A 63 9.54 43.93 -9.80
N GLY A 64 10.85 43.94 -9.50
CA GLY A 64 11.42 44.67 -8.36
C GLY A 64 12.32 43.86 -7.41
N THR A 65 12.53 42.56 -7.61
CA THR A 65 13.49 41.77 -6.81
C THR A 65 14.85 41.69 -7.54
N PRO A 66 15.98 42.01 -6.87
CA PRO A 66 17.29 41.93 -7.50
C PRO A 66 17.65 40.47 -7.81
N PRO A 67 18.42 40.20 -8.89
CA PRO A 67 18.83 38.86 -9.25
C PRO A 67 19.76 38.32 -8.15
N THR A 68 19.29 37.37 -7.36
CA THR A 68 20.13 36.60 -6.43
C THR A 68 20.91 35.54 -7.19
N ASP A 69 22.13 35.28 -6.71
CA ASP A 69 23.09 34.32 -7.28
C ASP A 69 22.43 32.99 -7.68
N ALA A 70 22.91 32.40 -8.78
CA ALA A 70 22.40 31.20 -9.45
C ALA A 70 22.37 29.88 -8.62
N LYS A 71 22.40 29.95 -7.29
CA LYS A 71 22.35 28.82 -6.35
C LYS A 71 20.95 28.44 -5.86
N THR A 72 19.90 29.24 -6.10
CA THR A 72 18.54 29.01 -5.56
C THR A 72 17.46 28.75 -6.63
N THR A 73 17.80 28.10 -7.75
CA THR A 73 16.82 27.81 -8.82
C THR A 73 15.95 26.57 -8.60
N LEU A 74 16.22 25.75 -7.57
CA LEU A 74 15.41 24.56 -7.21
C LEU A 74 14.37 24.83 -6.11
N ASP A 75 14.27 26.08 -5.64
CA ASP A 75 13.34 26.50 -4.59
C ASP A 75 11.94 26.82 -5.13
N LEU A 76 11.70 26.70 -6.44
CA LEU A 76 10.36 26.87 -7.01
C LEU A 76 9.41 25.90 -6.32
N ALA A 77 8.46 26.46 -5.56
CA ALA A 77 7.44 25.72 -4.87
C ALA A 77 6.07 26.11 -5.43
N LEU A 78 5.37 25.14 -6.03
CA LEU A 78 4.04 25.33 -6.61
C LEU A 78 3.02 24.48 -5.85
N PRO A 79 1.75 24.93 -5.79
CA PRO A 79 0.65 24.09 -5.32
C PRO A 79 0.60 22.75 -6.06
N PHE A 80 0.17 21.70 -5.37
CA PHE A 80 0.08 20.35 -5.94
C PHE A 80 -0.71 20.30 -7.25
N GLY A 81 -1.83 21.02 -7.32
CA GLY A 81 -2.65 21.10 -8.54
C GLY A 81 -1.90 21.67 -9.75
N GLU A 82 -1.04 22.67 -9.52
CA GLU A 82 -0.20 23.27 -10.57
C GLU A 82 0.90 22.32 -11.04
N TRP A 83 1.57 21.61 -10.13
CA TRP A 83 2.55 20.59 -10.51
C TRP A 83 1.92 19.48 -11.33
N ARG A 84 0.74 19.00 -10.91
CA ARG A 84 -0.02 17.99 -11.65
C ARG A 84 -0.35 18.47 -13.07
N ALA A 85 -0.87 19.68 -13.21
CA ALA A 85 -1.19 20.27 -14.51
C ALA A 85 0.06 20.45 -15.39
N ALA A 86 1.14 20.95 -14.81
CA ALA A 86 2.41 21.14 -15.51
C ALA A 86 2.97 19.81 -16.02
N ILE A 87 3.04 18.77 -15.17
CA ILE A 87 3.51 17.44 -15.56
C ILE A 87 2.61 16.86 -16.65
N ALA A 88 1.29 16.95 -16.50
CA ALA A 88 0.32 16.42 -17.47
C ALA A 88 0.39 17.10 -18.85
N SER A 89 0.79 18.37 -18.91
CA SER A 89 0.91 19.12 -20.17
C SER A 89 2.15 18.75 -20.99
N SER A 90 3.12 18.05 -20.40
CA SER A 90 4.32 17.59 -21.10
C SER A 90 4.08 16.25 -21.77
N SER A 91 4.18 16.19 -23.11
CA SER A 91 4.07 14.95 -23.88
C SER A 91 5.11 13.90 -23.49
N GLU A 92 6.31 14.33 -23.09
CA GLU A 92 7.38 13.46 -22.63
C GLU A 92 7.03 12.78 -21.30
N ASN A 93 6.41 13.51 -20.37
CA ASN A 93 5.97 12.97 -19.08
C ASN A 93 4.74 12.05 -19.20
N ASN A 94 4.05 12.09 -20.34
CA ASN A 94 2.90 11.23 -20.64
C ASN A 94 3.30 9.89 -21.28
N LYS A 95 4.58 9.66 -21.55
CA LYS A 95 5.06 8.36 -22.03
C LYS A 95 4.88 7.29 -20.94
N GLU A 96 4.53 6.08 -21.36
CA GLU A 96 4.44 4.93 -20.46
C GLU A 96 5.77 4.69 -19.72
N GLY A 97 5.69 4.29 -18.46
CA GLY A 97 6.81 4.23 -17.52
C GLY A 97 7.06 5.58 -16.85
N VAL A 98 7.25 6.65 -17.62
CA VAL A 98 7.50 8.01 -17.09
C VAL A 98 6.28 8.54 -16.34
N GLN A 99 5.09 8.34 -16.91
CA GLN A 99 3.84 8.80 -16.31
C GLN A 99 3.59 8.16 -14.94
N GLN A 100 3.83 6.86 -14.80
CA GLN A 100 3.65 6.12 -13.56
C GLN A 100 4.64 6.60 -12.48
N LEU A 101 5.90 6.84 -12.85
CA LEU A 101 6.88 7.44 -11.94
C LEU A 101 6.45 8.83 -11.48
N ALA A 102 5.95 9.67 -12.40
CA ALA A 102 5.49 11.01 -12.07
C ALA A 102 4.29 10.98 -11.11
N GLN A 103 3.34 10.07 -11.31
CA GLN A 103 2.18 9.88 -10.44
C GLN A 103 2.58 9.46 -9.01
N ILE A 104 3.46 8.47 -8.87
CA ILE A 104 3.95 8.03 -7.55
C ILE A 104 4.76 9.15 -6.89
N THR A 105 5.62 9.84 -7.66
CA THR A 105 6.44 10.95 -7.16
C THR A 105 5.58 12.09 -6.62
N LEU A 106 4.56 12.53 -7.37
CA LEU A 106 3.63 13.56 -6.93
C LEU A 106 2.87 13.16 -5.67
N ALA A 107 2.35 11.93 -5.62
CA ALA A 107 1.56 11.42 -4.50
C ALA A 107 2.40 11.34 -3.22
N VAL A 108 3.61 10.78 -3.30
CA VAL A 108 4.54 10.68 -2.17
C VAL A 108 5.02 12.07 -1.75
N ALA A 109 5.31 12.98 -2.69
CA ALA A 109 5.73 14.34 -2.36
C ALA A 109 4.64 15.13 -1.63
N LEU A 110 3.37 15.03 -2.05
CA LEU A 110 2.25 15.67 -1.35
C LEU A 110 2.14 15.15 0.09
N LEU A 111 2.15 13.83 0.26
CA LEU A 111 2.04 13.20 1.58
C LEU A 111 3.23 13.58 2.49
N ARG A 112 4.44 13.62 1.92
CA ARG A 112 5.67 14.03 2.59
C ARG A 112 5.63 15.48 3.06
N GLU A 113 5.21 16.41 2.21
CA GLU A 113 5.14 17.83 2.58
C GLU A 113 4.10 18.08 3.67
N LYS A 114 2.92 17.44 3.59
CA LYS A 114 1.92 17.52 4.67
C LYS A 114 2.46 16.95 5.98
N ALA A 115 3.06 15.75 5.95
CA ALA A 115 3.62 15.11 7.13
C ALA A 115 4.69 15.98 7.82
N ARG A 116 5.59 16.59 7.03
CA ARG A 116 6.67 17.44 7.55
C ARG A 116 6.18 18.77 8.13
N ARG A 117 5.08 19.29 7.61
CA ARG A 117 4.45 20.53 8.12
C ARG A 117 3.47 20.26 9.27
N GLY A 118 3.27 19.00 9.66
CA GLY A 118 2.27 18.62 10.65
C GLY A 118 0.85 18.94 10.20
N LEU A 119 0.60 18.96 8.88
CA LEU A 119 -0.72 19.19 8.33
C LEU A 119 -1.51 17.88 8.29
N ASP A 120 -2.77 17.95 8.65
CA ASP A 120 -3.68 16.84 8.49
C ASP A 120 -3.86 16.48 7.01
N VAL A 121 -3.99 15.18 6.76
CA VAL A 121 -4.34 14.64 5.44
C VAL A 121 -5.82 14.30 5.49
N ASP A 122 -6.65 15.22 5.00
CA ASP A 122 -8.10 14.99 4.93
C ASP A 122 -8.46 13.87 3.93
N THR A 123 -9.71 13.40 3.99
CA THR A 123 -10.22 12.32 3.13
C THR A 123 -10.03 12.64 1.64
N ALA A 124 -10.24 13.89 1.22
CA ALA A 124 -10.12 14.29 -0.19
C ALA A 124 -8.67 14.24 -0.69
N SER A 125 -7.72 14.66 0.15
CA SER A 125 -6.28 14.55 -0.09
C SER A 125 -5.85 13.08 -0.14
N LEU A 126 -6.39 12.25 0.77
CA LEU A 126 -6.06 10.83 0.80
C LEU A 126 -6.62 10.09 -0.44
N ASP A 127 -7.83 10.42 -0.88
CA ASP A 127 -8.43 9.90 -2.12
C ASP A 127 -7.62 10.32 -3.35
N THR A 128 -7.14 11.56 -3.37
CA THR A 128 -6.23 12.10 -4.39
C THR A 128 -4.94 11.29 -4.49
N ILE A 129 -4.28 11.08 -3.34
CA ILE A 129 -3.01 10.34 -3.23
C ILE A 129 -3.23 8.88 -3.62
N TRP A 130 -4.29 8.25 -3.11
CA TRP A 130 -4.67 6.88 -3.45
C TRP A 130 -4.94 6.73 -4.95
N SER A 131 -5.70 7.63 -5.55
CA SER A 131 -6.04 7.59 -6.99
C SER A 131 -4.79 7.59 -7.87
N LEU A 132 -3.81 8.45 -7.56
CA LEU A 132 -2.53 8.52 -8.28
C LEU A 132 -1.73 7.22 -8.13
N ILE A 133 -1.57 6.71 -6.90
CA ILE A 133 -0.80 5.49 -6.63
C ILE A 133 -1.47 4.27 -7.22
N HIS A 134 -2.78 4.11 -7.01
CA HIS A 134 -3.58 3.03 -7.58
C HIS A 134 -3.43 3.03 -9.11
N LYS A 135 -3.66 4.17 -9.76
CA LYS A 135 -3.53 4.28 -11.22
C LYS A 135 -2.12 3.90 -11.69
N ALA A 136 -1.08 4.41 -11.03
CA ALA A 136 0.29 4.11 -11.40
C ALA A 136 0.60 2.61 -11.29
N ILE A 137 0.12 1.94 -10.23
CA ILE A 137 0.31 0.49 -10.05
C ILE A 137 -0.45 -0.30 -11.13
N ILE A 138 -1.70 0.05 -11.41
CA ILE A 138 -2.51 -0.67 -12.41
C ILE A 138 -1.93 -0.51 -13.82
N SER A 139 -1.49 0.70 -14.19
CA SER A 139 -0.97 0.98 -15.53
C SER A 139 0.52 0.70 -15.70
N ALA A 140 1.23 0.28 -14.65
CA ALA A 140 2.62 -0.16 -14.77
C ALA A 140 2.74 -1.50 -15.52
N GLN A 141 1.65 -2.26 -15.64
CA GLN A 141 1.61 -3.52 -16.41
C GLN A 141 1.98 -3.24 -17.87
N GLY A 142 3.01 -3.93 -18.38
CA GLY A 142 3.53 -3.73 -19.74
C GLY A 142 4.66 -2.70 -19.84
N THR A 143 4.95 -1.98 -18.77
CA THR A 143 6.13 -1.10 -18.68
C THR A 143 7.35 -1.88 -18.16
N LYS A 144 8.53 -1.25 -18.20
CA LYS A 144 9.76 -1.81 -17.60
C LYS A 144 9.89 -1.53 -16.10
N LEU A 145 8.88 -0.96 -15.44
CA LEU A 145 8.89 -0.74 -14.00
C LEU A 145 8.69 -2.07 -13.25
N GLN A 146 9.46 -2.29 -12.19
CA GLN A 146 9.39 -3.50 -11.37
C GLN A 146 8.87 -3.14 -9.98
N LEU A 147 7.55 -2.95 -9.88
CA LEU A 147 6.89 -2.89 -8.60
C LEU A 147 6.88 -4.28 -7.98
N LEU A 148 7.38 -4.39 -6.75
CA LEU A 148 7.49 -5.67 -6.04
C LEU A 148 6.59 -5.66 -4.81
N VAL A 149 6.06 -6.83 -4.47
CA VAL A 149 5.36 -7.08 -3.21
C VAL A 149 6.23 -7.97 -2.36
N CYS A 150 6.39 -7.64 -1.09
CA CYS A 150 7.00 -8.54 -0.11
C CYS A 150 6.12 -8.66 1.13
N ARG A 151 6.10 -9.84 1.74
CA ARG A 151 5.44 -10.04 3.02
C ARG A 151 6.34 -9.58 4.15
N SER A 152 5.76 -8.98 5.17
CA SER A 152 6.43 -8.51 6.35
C SER A 152 6.48 -9.59 7.44
N ALA A 153 7.34 -9.38 8.43
CA ALA A 153 7.38 -10.19 9.64
C ALA A 153 6.06 -10.10 10.44
N GLN A 154 5.35 -8.98 10.28
CA GLN A 154 4.06 -8.72 10.87
C GLN A 154 2.90 -9.27 10.03
N GLY A 155 3.21 -10.02 8.95
CA GLY A 155 2.25 -10.73 8.10
C GLY A 155 1.58 -9.89 7.01
N PHE A 156 1.78 -8.58 6.98
CA PHE A 156 1.24 -7.72 5.91
C PHE A 156 2.08 -7.75 4.65
N LEU A 157 1.49 -7.42 3.51
CA LEU A 157 2.19 -7.21 2.26
C LEU A 157 2.58 -5.73 2.12
N ALA A 158 3.76 -5.47 1.59
CA ALA A 158 4.26 -4.13 1.35
C ALA A 158 4.58 -3.93 -0.13
N VAL A 159 4.08 -2.84 -0.71
CA VAL A 159 4.56 -2.29 -1.99
C VAL A 159 5.40 -1.06 -1.69
N PRO A 160 6.73 -1.08 -1.95
CA PRO A 160 7.57 0.09 -1.84
C PRO A 160 7.14 1.17 -2.84
N LEU A 161 6.98 2.40 -2.37
CA LEU A 161 6.62 3.56 -3.19
C LEU A 161 7.78 4.54 -3.34
N CYS A 162 8.59 4.72 -2.30
CA CYS A 162 9.81 5.52 -2.32
C CYS A 162 10.80 4.96 -1.30
N SER A 163 12.08 4.85 -1.67
CA SER A 163 13.14 4.30 -0.82
C SER A 163 14.39 5.18 -0.86
N LEU A 164 14.57 6.00 0.18
CA LEU A 164 15.74 6.85 0.38
C LEU A 164 16.61 6.27 1.49
N LEU A 165 17.81 5.87 1.12
CA LEU A 165 18.84 5.35 2.02
C LEU A 165 20.07 6.23 1.97
N LYS A 166 20.75 6.38 3.11
CA LYS A 166 22.03 7.07 3.22
C LYS A 166 22.98 6.19 4.03
N ASP A 167 24.12 5.83 3.45
CA ASP A 167 25.15 4.99 4.08
C ASP A 167 24.57 3.67 4.64
N GLY A 168 23.65 3.06 3.90
CA GLY A 168 22.95 1.82 4.30
C GLY A 168 21.88 2.01 5.39
N ARG A 169 21.67 3.23 5.89
CA ARG A 169 20.64 3.57 6.87
C ARG A 169 19.40 4.12 6.20
N ILE A 170 18.26 3.86 6.82
CA ILE A 170 16.97 4.44 6.38
C ILE A 170 17.03 5.95 6.58
N GLU A 171 16.79 6.69 5.51
CA GLU A 171 16.48 8.12 5.60
C GLU A 171 14.97 8.31 5.55
N GLU A 172 14.33 7.83 4.47
CA GLU A 172 12.87 7.79 4.33
C GLU A 172 12.44 6.56 3.55
N LEU A 173 11.43 5.81 4.01
CA LEU A 173 10.79 4.76 3.23
C LEU A 173 9.28 4.98 3.22
N TRP A 174 8.69 5.03 2.03
CA TRP A 174 7.24 5.14 1.84
C TRP A 174 6.70 3.86 1.24
N ARG A 175 5.62 3.32 1.80
CA ARG A 175 5.07 2.01 1.44
C ARG A 175 3.55 2.01 1.51
N LEU A 176 2.93 1.21 0.65
CA LEU A 176 1.57 0.73 0.87
C LEU A 176 1.67 -0.57 1.66
N HIS A 177 1.17 -0.57 2.90
CA HIS A 177 1.02 -1.78 3.70
C HIS A 177 -0.41 -2.32 3.55
N THR A 178 -0.56 -3.63 3.38
CA THR A 178 -1.87 -4.27 3.22
C THR A 178 -1.90 -5.62 3.92
N TRP A 179 -2.82 -5.76 4.86
CA TRP A 179 -3.21 -7.04 5.44
C TRP A 179 -4.34 -7.60 4.60
N LEU A 180 -4.21 -8.85 4.17
CA LEU A 180 -5.23 -9.56 3.41
C LEU A 180 -5.92 -10.60 4.29
N PRO A 181 -7.14 -11.02 3.98
CA PRO A 181 -7.84 -12.07 4.72
C PRO A 181 -7.38 -13.47 4.26
N ASP A 182 -6.08 -13.70 4.31
CA ASP A 182 -5.40 -14.93 3.87
C ASP A 182 -4.91 -15.80 5.04
N GLY A 183 -5.29 -15.43 6.27
CA GLY A 183 -4.84 -16.10 7.50
C GLY A 183 -3.36 -15.90 7.82
N ARG A 184 -2.58 -15.23 6.96
CA ARG A 184 -1.16 -14.98 7.17
C ARG A 184 -0.99 -13.69 7.97
N ARG A 185 -0.72 -13.83 9.27
CA ARG A 185 -0.48 -12.73 10.21
C ARG A 185 0.91 -12.88 10.85
N GLY A 186 1.39 -11.82 11.48
CA GLY A 186 2.62 -11.89 12.26
C GLY A 186 2.46 -12.82 13.46
N GLU A 187 3.50 -13.59 13.75
CA GLU A 187 3.50 -14.54 14.87
C GLU A 187 3.30 -13.81 16.19
N PHE A 188 2.27 -14.23 16.95
CA PHE A 188 1.87 -13.55 18.18
C PHE A 188 2.99 -13.55 19.23
N GLU A 189 3.84 -14.56 19.25
CA GLU A 189 4.94 -14.65 20.22
C GLU A 189 6.05 -13.62 19.96
N VAL A 190 6.21 -13.14 18.72
CA VAL A 190 7.31 -12.22 18.31
C VAL A 190 6.79 -10.98 17.57
N CYS A 191 5.60 -10.50 17.92
CA CYS A 191 4.93 -9.39 17.23
C CYS A 191 5.15 -8.01 17.87
N ILE A 192 5.70 -7.94 19.09
CA ILE A 192 6.06 -6.67 19.72
C ILE A 192 7.43 -6.25 19.22
N HIS A 193 7.55 -5.06 18.65
CA HIS A 193 8.80 -4.58 18.06
C HIS A 193 8.92 -3.06 18.15
N ALA A 194 10.14 -2.57 17.98
CA ALA A 194 10.43 -1.15 17.87
C ALA A 194 11.11 -0.83 16.54
N HIS A 195 10.78 0.32 15.97
CA HIS A 195 11.36 0.81 14.72
C HIS A 195 12.56 1.72 14.99
N GLN A 196 13.62 1.59 14.20
CA GLN A 196 14.76 2.51 14.29
C GLN A 196 14.32 3.94 13.99
N PRO A 197 13.75 4.27 12.81
CA PRO A 197 13.21 5.60 12.55
C PRO A 197 11.80 5.78 13.14
N PHE A 198 11.37 7.04 13.24
CA PHE A 198 9.97 7.40 13.48
C PHE A 198 9.07 6.81 12.38
N ALA A 199 7.87 6.37 12.76
CA ALA A 199 6.89 5.83 11.83
C ALA A 199 5.55 6.59 11.88
N GLN A 200 4.90 6.71 10.73
CA GLN A 200 3.53 7.25 10.63
C GLN A 200 2.74 6.53 9.54
N SER A 201 1.44 6.40 9.80
CA SER A 201 0.49 5.65 8.99
C SER A 201 -0.74 6.50 8.69
N TRP A 202 -1.23 6.45 7.44
CA TRP A 202 -2.52 7.01 7.01
C TRP A 202 -3.41 5.88 6.52
N THR A 203 -4.50 5.60 7.22
CA THR A 203 -5.32 4.40 6.99
C THR A 203 -6.23 4.60 5.79
N LEU A 204 -6.10 3.74 4.78
CA LEU A 204 -6.90 3.76 3.56
C LEU A 204 -8.21 2.99 3.69
N LEU A 205 -8.25 1.94 4.48
CA LEU A 205 -9.46 1.13 4.70
C LEU A 205 -9.25 0.18 5.86
N GLY A 206 -10.35 -0.35 6.36
CA GLY A 206 -10.36 -1.35 7.42
C GLY A 206 -10.03 -0.79 8.79
N HIS A 207 -10.07 -1.67 9.79
CA HIS A 207 -9.91 -1.31 11.19
C HIS A 207 -8.72 -2.07 11.79
N GLY A 208 -7.97 -1.37 12.63
CA GLY A 208 -6.85 -1.93 13.37
C GLY A 208 -6.73 -1.28 14.74
N THR A 209 -5.83 -1.81 15.56
CA THR A 209 -5.45 -1.22 16.84
C THR A 209 -3.95 -1.21 16.95
N ASN A 210 -3.38 -0.04 17.25
CA ASN A 210 -1.98 0.05 17.65
C ASN A 210 -1.88 -0.08 19.17
N CYS A 211 -1.13 -1.06 19.65
CA CYS A 211 -0.87 -1.25 21.08
C CYS A 211 0.56 -0.82 21.39
N ASN A 212 0.73 0.10 22.33
CA ASN A 212 2.04 0.55 22.80
C ASN A 212 2.46 -0.25 24.04
N PHE A 213 3.76 -0.41 24.24
CA PHE A 213 4.32 -1.14 25.37
C PHE A 213 5.46 -0.36 26.00
N LYS A 214 5.50 -0.35 27.33
CA LYS A 214 6.67 0.10 28.08
C LYS A 214 7.62 -1.07 28.26
N VAL A 215 8.91 -0.83 28.01
CA VAL A 215 9.95 -1.85 28.11
C VAL A 215 11.08 -1.33 28.97
N ASP A 216 11.44 -2.10 29.99
CA ASP A 216 12.55 -1.79 30.90
C ASP A 216 13.38 -3.04 31.22
N SER A 217 14.58 -2.83 31.77
CA SER A 217 15.49 -3.89 32.21
C SER A 217 15.54 -3.88 33.74
N PRO A 218 14.69 -4.67 34.43
CA PRO A 218 14.63 -4.66 35.89
C PRO A 218 15.88 -5.31 36.50
N ASP A 219 16.29 -4.85 37.68
CA ASP A 219 17.41 -5.45 38.43
C ASP A 219 17.08 -6.87 38.91
N ASP A 220 15.82 -7.13 39.26
CA ASP A 220 15.32 -8.46 39.64
C ASP A 220 14.93 -9.27 38.38
N PRO A 221 15.65 -10.36 38.04
CA PRO A 221 15.35 -11.18 36.88
C PRO A 221 13.97 -11.83 36.93
N SER A 222 13.38 -12.02 38.11
CA SER A 222 12.04 -12.62 38.27
C SER A 222 10.93 -11.76 37.65
N LEU A 223 11.18 -10.44 37.51
CA LEU A 223 10.25 -9.47 36.92
C LEU A 223 10.32 -9.44 35.38
N THR A 224 11.25 -10.18 34.77
CA THR A 224 11.39 -10.22 33.31
C THR A 224 10.30 -11.10 32.68
N THR A 225 9.71 -10.59 31.60
CA THR A 225 8.61 -11.27 30.90
C THR A 225 9.00 -11.71 29.49
N HIS A 226 9.99 -11.08 28.87
CA HIS A 226 10.39 -11.32 27.48
C HIS A 226 11.92 -11.31 27.33
N ALA A 227 12.41 -11.81 26.21
CA ALA A 227 13.76 -11.58 25.73
C ALA A 227 13.76 -10.68 24.49
N THR A 228 14.87 -9.99 24.25
CA THR A 228 15.09 -9.24 23.02
C THR A 228 15.69 -10.14 21.94
N TYR A 229 15.16 -10.01 20.73
CA TYR A 229 15.56 -10.75 19.55
C TYR A 229 16.18 -9.79 18.53
N GLY A 230 17.35 -10.15 18.00
CA GLY A 230 18.06 -9.41 16.97
C GLY A 230 17.89 -10.03 15.59
N CYS A 231 17.87 -9.23 14.53
CA CYS A 231 17.83 -9.74 13.16
C CYS A 231 19.15 -10.41 12.78
N CYS A 232 19.09 -11.63 12.27
CA CYS A 232 20.24 -12.33 11.71
C CYS A 232 20.31 -12.12 10.19
N TYR A 233 21.29 -11.33 9.74
CA TYR A 233 21.58 -11.14 8.32
C TYR A 233 22.61 -12.19 7.85
N VAL A 234 22.18 -13.41 7.51
CA VAL A 234 23.09 -14.39 6.88
C VAL A 234 23.05 -14.18 5.36
N ALA A 235 24.11 -13.68 4.72
CA ALA A 235 24.25 -13.71 3.26
C ALA A 235 24.76 -15.10 2.85
N GLU A 236 24.19 -15.70 1.79
CA GLU A 236 24.59 -17.02 1.30
C GLU A 236 26.06 -17.07 0.82
N ASP A 237 26.74 -15.93 0.68
CA ASP A 237 28.07 -15.82 0.09
C ASP A 237 29.06 -14.92 0.87
N GLY A 238 28.76 -14.56 2.13
CA GLY A 238 29.72 -13.85 2.99
C GLY A 238 30.15 -12.46 2.50
N LYS A 239 29.49 -11.91 1.48
CA LYS A 239 29.65 -10.54 1.01
C LYS A 239 28.41 -9.74 1.37
N LEU A 240 28.59 -8.53 1.90
CA LEU A 240 27.52 -7.53 2.04
C LEU A 240 27.08 -7.08 0.65
N GLY A 241 26.25 -7.89 -0.01
CA GLY A 241 25.75 -7.64 -1.36
C GLY A 241 24.34 -7.05 -1.33
N GLY A 242 24.20 -5.84 -1.90
CA GLY A 242 22.93 -5.27 -2.39
C GLY A 242 21.93 -4.83 -1.31
N SER A 243 21.10 -3.84 -1.64
CA SER A 243 20.08 -3.30 -0.73
C SER A 243 19.22 -4.42 -0.11
N GLY A 244 19.35 -4.63 1.21
CA GLY A 244 18.82 -5.77 1.95
C GLY A 244 17.29 -5.86 2.10
N TYR A 245 16.52 -5.26 1.20
CA TYR A 245 15.05 -5.16 1.28
C TYR A 245 14.28 -6.33 0.66
N LEU A 246 14.92 -7.16 -0.15
CA LEU A 246 14.30 -8.29 -0.87
C LEU A 246 14.93 -9.62 -0.50
N ARG A 247 14.89 -9.98 0.78
CA ARG A 247 15.23 -11.33 1.25
C ARG A 247 13.97 -12.16 1.41
N MET A 248 14.05 -13.44 1.03
CA MET A 248 12.92 -14.39 1.07
C MET A 248 12.50 -14.81 2.50
N SER A 249 13.32 -14.53 3.52
CA SER A 249 12.98 -14.73 4.93
C SER A 249 13.66 -13.68 5.81
N SER A 250 13.12 -13.46 7.01
CA SER A 250 13.85 -12.82 8.10
C SER A 250 13.90 -13.75 9.29
N THR A 251 15.12 -14.04 9.74
CA THR A 251 15.35 -14.79 10.96
C THR A 251 15.73 -13.81 12.06
N ILE A 252 15.04 -13.90 13.19
CA ILE A 252 15.41 -13.23 14.43
C ILE A 252 15.91 -14.27 15.44
N ARG A 253 16.91 -13.91 16.24
CA ARG A 253 17.51 -14.78 17.24
C ARG A 253 17.51 -14.13 18.61
N ASN A 254 17.21 -14.92 19.63
CA ASN A 254 17.27 -14.48 21.01
C ASN A 254 18.70 -14.03 21.34
N THR A 255 18.82 -12.83 21.90
CA THR A 255 20.13 -12.23 22.26
C THR A 255 20.56 -12.58 23.69
N GLY A 256 19.71 -13.25 24.47
CA GLY A 256 19.90 -13.51 25.90
C GLY A 256 19.57 -12.32 26.80
N ARG A 257 19.32 -11.13 26.25
CA ARG A 257 18.94 -9.96 27.03
C ARG A 257 17.46 -10.02 27.41
N LEU A 258 17.19 -10.17 28.71
CA LEU A 258 15.85 -10.21 29.29
C LEU A 258 15.32 -8.80 29.59
N VAL A 259 14.01 -8.61 29.42
CA VAL A 259 13.31 -7.35 29.66
C VAL A 259 11.94 -7.58 30.30
N ARG A 260 11.43 -6.55 30.97
CA ARG A 260 10.03 -6.47 31.40
C ARG A 260 9.23 -5.66 30.39
N VAL A 261 8.13 -6.25 29.93
CA VAL A 261 7.14 -5.60 29.06
C VAL A 261 5.89 -5.32 29.87
N THR A 262 5.43 -4.07 29.84
CA THR A 262 4.16 -3.64 30.45
C THR A 262 3.25 -3.05 29.38
N PRO A 263 1.99 -3.52 29.25
CA PRO A 263 1.04 -2.93 28.32
C PRO A 263 0.83 -1.42 28.58
N GLY A 264 0.85 -0.63 27.51
CA GLY A 264 0.57 0.80 27.52
C GLY A 264 -0.79 1.12 26.90
N SER A 265 -0.86 2.16 26.07
CA SER A 265 -2.08 2.57 25.38
C SER A 265 -2.50 1.58 24.29
N ARG A 266 -3.80 1.57 23.99
CA ARG A 266 -4.40 0.89 22.85
C ARG A 266 -5.19 1.90 22.05
N GLU A 267 -4.76 2.15 20.82
CA GLU A 267 -5.29 3.21 19.98
C GLU A 267 -5.93 2.57 18.74
N PRO A 268 -7.27 2.48 18.69
CA PRO A 268 -7.95 2.03 17.49
C PRO A 268 -7.74 3.04 16.36
N HIS A 269 -7.67 2.53 15.14
CA HIS A 269 -7.60 3.34 13.93
C HIS A 269 -8.46 2.69 12.84
N SER A 270 -9.11 3.53 12.06
CA SER A 270 -9.97 3.15 10.96
C SER A 270 -9.71 4.03 9.75
N ARG A 271 -10.48 3.85 8.67
CA ARG A 271 -10.36 4.62 7.43
C ARG A 271 -10.24 6.12 7.69
N ASP A 272 -9.31 6.74 6.96
CA ASP A 272 -8.96 8.17 6.98
C ASP A 272 -8.33 8.66 8.31
N MET A 273 -8.12 7.79 9.30
CA MET A 273 -7.35 8.11 10.49
C MET A 273 -5.84 8.00 10.26
N THR A 274 -5.09 8.82 11.00
CA THR A 274 -3.62 8.81 11.04
C THR A 274 -3.15 8.39 12.42
N TYR A 275 -2.07 7.61 12.50
CA TYR A 275 -1.38 7.33 13.77
C TYR A 275 0.14 7.34 13.56
N SER A 276 0.89 7.51 14.66
CA SER A 276 2.34 7.57 14.63
C SER A 276 2.96 6.71 15.73
N VAL A 277 4.16 6.22 15.48
CA VAL A 277 4.96 5.45 16.44
C VAL A 277 6.33 6.12 16.54
N PRO A 278 6.70 6.68 17.70
CA PRO A 278 8.00 7.29 17.89
C PRO A 278 9.16 6.32 17.63
N ALA A 279 10.30 6.84 17.21
CA ALA A 279 11.53 6.07 17.06
C ALA A 279 11.88 5.33 18.36
N GLY A 280 12.16 4.03 18.27
CA GLY A 280 12.48 3.18 19.42
C GLY A 280 11.30 2.80 20.32
N ALA A 281 10.09 3.31 20.08
CA ALA A 281 8.91 2.92 20.85
C ALA A 281 8.47 1.50 20.50
N TYR A 282 8.21 0.67 21.52
CA TYR A 282 7.72 -0.68 21.33
C TYR A 282 6.21 -0.68 21.12
N HIS A 283 5.78 -1.30 20.03
CA HIS A 283 4.37 -1.38 19.68
C HIS A 283 4.02 -2.71 18.99
N ARG A 284 2.73 -2.90 18.76
CA ARG A 284 2.15 -3.97 17.96
C ARG A 284 0.88 -3.48 17.27
N SER A 285 0.80 -3.66 15.96
CA SER A 285 -0.46 -3.50 15.23
C SER A 285 -1.28 -4.80 15.27
N ILE A 286 -2.55 -4.67 15.64
CA ILE A 286 -3.54 -5.75 15.63
C ILE A 286 -4.55 -5.44 14.54
N VAL A 287 -4.69 -6.36 13.59
CA VAL A 287 -5.66 -6.31 12.49
C VAL A 287 -6.32 -7.67 12.41
N SER A 288 -7.66 -7.72 12.34
CA SER A 288 -8.40 -8.98 12.26
C SER A 288 -7.92 -9.86 11.09
N GLY A 289 -7.87 -11.16 11.32
CA GLY A 289 -7.47 -12.18 10.34
C GLY A 289 -8.39 -12.25 9.12
N SER A 290 -9.65 -11.84 9.28
CA SER A 290 -10.73 -11.94 8.29
C SER A 290 -10.93 -10.67 7.45
N ARG A 291 -10.11 -9.63 7.65
CA ARG A 291 -10.31 -8.32 7.02
C ARG A 291 -9.14 -7.88 6.16
N VAL A 292 -9.49 -7.11 5.13
CA VAL A 292 -8.51 -6.28 4.42
C VAL A 292 -8.29 -5.02 5.26
N HIS A 293 -7.03 -4.65 5.48
CA HIS A 293 -6.65 -3.36 6.05
C HIS A 293 -5.49 -2.82 5.25
N ALA A 294 -5.54 -1.54 4.89
CA ALA A 294 -4.47 -0.93 4.13
C ALA A 294 -4.12 0.46 4.65
N THR A 295 -2.85 0.80 4.59
CA THR A 295 -2.34 2.10 5.02
C THR A 295 -1.15 2.52 4.18
N PHE A 296 -1.05 3.83 3.91
CA PHE A 296 0.24 4.41 3.53
C PHE A 296 1.08 4.54 4.79
N PHE A 297 2.32 4.08 4.71
CA PHE A 297 3.23 4.00 5.84
C PHE A 297 4.55 4.68 5.48
N VAL A 298 5.08 5.48 6.40
CA VAL A 298 6.41 6.08 6.28
C VAL A 298 7.30 5.69 7.45
N PHE A 299 8.55 5.34 7.14
CA PHE A 299 9.68 5.46 8.07
C PHE A 299 10.43 6.75 7.77
N ASP A 300 10.64 7.60 8.77
CA ASP A 300 11.25 8.92 8.60
C ASP A 300 12.32 9.18 9.67
N ALA A 301 13.59 9.11 9.28
CA ALA A 301 14.72 9.32 10.19
C ALA A 301 14.90 10.80 10.59
N HIS A 302 14.34 11.76 9.83
CA HIS A 302 14.44 13.19 10.17
C HIS A 302 13.63 13.52 11.43
N ARG A 303 12.60 12.74 11.73
CA ARG A 303 11.76 12.89 12.94
C ARG A 303 12.22 12.02 14.11
N GLY A 304 13.38 11.38 14.00
CA GLY A 304 14.01 10.60 15.05
C GLY A 304 14.54 9.27 14.53
N TYR A 305 15.66 8.82 15.11
CA TYR A 305 16.29 7.55 14.79
C TYR A 305 16.97 6.96 16.03
N VAL A 306 16.72 5.67 16.31
CA VAL A 306 17.34 4.90 17.39
C VAL A 306 18.07 3.71 16.78
N ASP A 307 19.39 3.61 17.00
CA ASP A 307 20.22 2.56 16.39
C ASP A 307 19.83 1.15 16.82
N ASN A 308 19.57 0.99 18.11
CA ASN A 308 19.38 -0.32 18.74
C ASN A 308 17.91 -0.55 19.06
N THR A 309 17.15 -1.01 18.05
CA THR A 309 15.80 -1.51 18.27
C THR A 309 15.76 -3.03 18.13
N ALA A 310 14.79 -3.64 18.80
CA ALA A 310 14.67 -5.09 18.86
C ALA A 310 13.22 -5.53 18.65
N VAL A 311 13.09 -6.81 18.32
CA VAL A 311 11.83 -7.55 18.46
C VAL A 311 11.81 -8.18 19.85
N LEU A 312 10.65 -8.29 20.48
CA LEU A 312 10.50 -8.95 21.77
C LEU A 312 9.79 -10.28 21.57
N GLY A 313 10.21 -11.29 22.32
CA GLY A 313 9.60 -12.61 22.28
C GLY A 313 9.80 -13.41 23.56
N PRO A 314 9.48 -14.72 23.53
CA PRO A 314 9.60 -15.59 24.70
C PRO A 314 11.01 -15.62 25.26
N LYS A 315 11.15 -15.75 26.59
CA LYS A 315 12.45 -15.81 27.27
C LYS A 315 13.30 -16.99 26.82
N ASP A 316 12.64 -18.14 26.66
CA ASP A 316 13.29 -19.42 26.38
C ASP A 316 13.28 -19.78 24.88
N GLY A 317 12.77 -18.89 24.02
CA GLY A 317 12.80 -19.10 22.57
C GLY A 317 14.21 -18.93 22.01
N SER A 318 14.54 -19.65 20.95
CA SER A 318 15.87 -19.65 20.34
C SER A 318 15.95 -18.73 19.12
N GLU A 319 15.20 -19.06 18.07
CA GLU A 319 15.13 -18.33 16.82
C GLU A 319 13.77 -18.46 16.16
N TRP A 320 13.42 -17.47 15.35
CA TRP A 320 12.16 -17.40 14.62
C TRP A 320 12.44 -16.96 13.19
N ALA A 321 12.05 -17.78 12.23
CA ALA A 321 12.15 -17.48 10.81
C ALA A 321 10.76 -17.21 10.25
N GLN A 322 10.59 -16.05 9.60
CA GLN A 322 9.34 -15.70 8.93
C GLN A 322 9.56 -15.58 7.42
N PRO A 323 8.82 -16.36 6.61
CA PRO A 323 8.83 -16.23 5.16
C PRO A 323 8.37 -14.84 4.74
N ARG A 324 9.07 -14.25 3.79
CA ARG A 324 8.78 -12.93 3.20
C ARG A 324 8.10 -13.04 1.83
N ASP A 325 7.78 -14.26 1.41
CA ASP A 325 7.13 -14.54 0.14
C ASP A 325 5.71 -13.93 0.10
N ALA A 326 5.42 -13.22 -0.98
CA ALA A 326 4.13 -12.67 -1.30
C ALA A 326 3.15 -13.74 -1.82
N ASP A 327 3.58 -15.00 -2.00
CA ASP A 327 2.75 -16.12 -2.42
C ASP A 327 2.19 -15.95 -3.85
N GLY A 328 2.93 -15.24 -4.70
CA GLY A 328 2.49 -14.86 -6.04
C GLY A 328 1.47 -13.72 -6.08
N ILE A 329 1.20 -13.03 -4.97
CA ILE A 329 0.38 -11.82 -4.98
C ILE A 329 1.13 -10.69 -5.70
N THR A 330 0.51 -10.15 -6.74
CA THR A 330 1.08 -9.05 -7.54
C THR A 330 0.69 -7.68 -6.95
N PRO A 331 1.48 -6.62 -7.24
CA PRO A 331 1.10 -5.25 -6.86
C PRO A 331 -0.28 -4.85 -7.41
N GLN A 332 -0.61 -5.30 -8.62
CA GLN A 332 -1.89 -5.05 -9.27
C GLN A 332 -3.04 -5.67 -8.49
N ALA A 333 -2.96 -6.97 -8.17
CA ALA A 333 -4.00 -7.65 -7.40
C ALA A 333 -4.20 -6.96 -6.04
N LEU A 334 -3.10 -6.58 -5.38
CA LEU A 334 -3.15 -5.87 -4.11
C LEU A 334 -3.85 -4.51 -4.24
N ALA A 335 -3.44 -3.69 -5.22
CA ALA A 335 -4.04 -2.38 -5.46
C ALA A 335 -5.52 -2.47 -5.83
N GLN A 336 -5.92 -3.46 -6.63
CA GLN A 336 -7.32 -3.69 -6.99
C GLN A 336 -8.16 -4.12 -5.79
N THR A 337 -7.65 -5.03 -4.95
CA THR A 337 -8.33 -5.40 -3.70
C THR A 337 -8.53 -4.18 -2.81
N VAL A 338 -7.47 -3.38 -2.59
CA VAL A 338 -7.55 -2.16 -1.77
C VAL A 338 -8.56 -1.16 -2.38
N GLY A 339 -8.53 -0.96 -3.69
CA GLY A 339 -9.43 -0.03 -4.37
C GLY A 339 -10.90 -0.44 -4.28
N ALA A 340 -11.19 -1.71 -4.57
CA ALA A 340 -12.56 -2.24 -4.48
C ALA A 340 -13.10 -2.19 -3.05
N THR A 341 -12.29 -2.59 -2.06
CA THR A 341 -12.70 -2.55 -0.64
C THR A 341 -12.88 -1.11 -0.15
N ARG A 342 -11.99 -0.16 -0.50
CA ARG A 342 -12.13 1.25 -0.11
C ARG A 342 -13.42 1.84 -0.69
N ASN A 343 -13.70 1.62 -1.97
CA ASN A 343 -14.93 2.10 -2.62
C ASN A 343 -16.18 1.53 -1.95
N TRP A 344 -16.15 0.24 -1.62
CA TRP A 344 -17.25 -0.41 -0.92
C TRP A 344 -17.46 0.18 0.48
N GLU A 345 -16.42 0.32 1.31
CA GLU A 345 -16.55 0.98 2.62
C GLU A 345 -17.09 2.41 2.47
N GLN A 346 -16.73 3.13 1.40
CA GLN A 346 -17.21 4.50 1.14
C GLN A 346 -18.70 4.52 0.81
N ALA A 347 -19.16 3.61 -0.05
CA ALA A 347 -20.56 3.48 -0.42
C ALA A 347 -21.45 3.09 0.77
N GLN A 348 -20.94 2.22 1.66
CA GLN A 348 -21.69 1.78 2.83
C GLN A 348 -21.78 2.86 3.92
N GLY A 349 -20.85 3.83 3.96
CA GLY A 349 -20.78 4.85 5.01
C GLY A 349 -20.44 4.29 6.41
N VAL A 350 -20.10 3.00 6.50
CA VAL A 350 -19.89 2.29 7.77
C VAL A 350 -18.40 2.21 8.12
N THR A 351 -18.05 2.69 9.32
CA THR A 351 -16.90 2.16 10.08
C THR A 351 -17.37 0.84 10.69
N LEU A 352 -17.09 -0.29 10.03
CA LEU A 352 -17.45 -1.60 10.58
C LEU A 352 -16.63 -1.85 11.85
N GLU A 353 -17.15 -1.47 13.02
CA GLU A 353 -16.64 -1.94 14.29
C GLU A 353 -17.00 -3.43 14.45
N GLY A 354 -16.01 -4.26 14.82
CA GLY A 354 -16.19 -5.72 15.00
C GLY A 354 -15.18 -6.57 14.22
N ASP A 355 -15.10 -7.86 14.54
CA ASP A 355 -14.15 -8.80 13.91
C ASP A 355 -14.76 -9.63 12.76
N ASP A 356 -16.06 -9.42 12.48
CA ASP A 356 -16.80 -10.25 11.53
C ASP A 356 -16.26 -10.12 10.10
N GLU A 357 -16.15 -11.27 9.45
CA GLU A 357 -15.78 -11.44 8.05
C GLU A 357 -16.87 -10.84 7.16
N ASN A 358 -16.52 -9.89 6.29
CA ASN A 358 -17.47 -9.37 5.33
C ASN A 358 -17.42 -10.19 4.03
N ALA A 359 -18.49 -10.94 3.77
CA ALA A 359 -18.66 -11.78 2.59
C ALA A 359 -18.35 -11.08 1.26
N THR A 360 -18.73 -9.81 1.10
CA THR A 360 -18.48 -9.04 -0.12
C THR A 360 -17.00 -8.71 -0.28
N VAL A 361 -16.35 -8.23 0.78
CA VAL A 361 -14.90 -7.95 0.80
C VAL A 361 -14.08 -9.20 0.51
N MET A 362 -14.49 -10.34 1.06
CA MET A 362 -13.87 -11.63 0.78
C MET A 362 -14.01 -12.06 -0.68
N GLY A 363 -15.17 -11.84 -1.28
CA GLY A 363 -15.37 -12.07 -2.71
C GLY A 363 -14.45 -11.20 -3.58
N TYR A 364 -14.22 -9.94 -3.22
CA TYR A 364 -13.27 -9.07 -3.94
C TYR A 364 -11.84 -9.57 -3.83
N TYR A 365 -11.38 -9.91 -2.61
CA TYR A 365 -10.06 -10.50 -2.41
C TYR A 365 -9.89 -11.77 -3.25
N ARG A 366 -10.85 -12.69 -3.18
CA ARG A 366 -10.86 -13.94 -3.93
C ARG A 366 -10.78 -13.69 -5.44
N PHE A 367 -11.55 -12.74 -5.97
CA PHE A 367 -11.52 -12.37 -7.39
C PHE A 367 -10.14 -11.88 -7.83
N PHE A 368 -9.60 -10.85 -7.17
CA PHE A 368 -8.33 -10.26 -7.61
C PHE A 368 -7.14 -11.18 -7.36
N ARG A 369 -7.20 -12.01 -6.31
CA ARG A 369 -6.20 -13.07 -6.10
C ARG A 369 -6.24 -14.11 -7.21
N GLY A 370 -7.43 -14.59 -7.58
CA GLY A 370 -7.62 -15.53 -8.67
C GLY A 370 -7.14 -14.97 -10.01
N LEU A 371 -7.43 -13.70 -10.31
CA LEU A 371 -6.91 -13.03 -11.52
C LEU A 371 -5.38 -12.98 -11.55
N GLY A 372 -4.73 -12.69 -10.42
CA GLY A 372 -3.27 -12.71 -10.33
C GLY A 372 -2.69 -14.11 -10.62
N LEU A 373 -3.33 -15.17 -10.11
CA LEU A 373 -2.93 -16.55 -10.37
C LEU A 373 -3.14 -16.95 -11.84
N LEU A 374 -4.23 -16.52 -12.47
CA LEU A 374 -4.46 -16.73 -13.90
C LEU A 374 -3.38 -16.08 -14.76
N GLN A 375 -3.01 -14.84 -14.45
CA GLN A 375 -1.93 -14.14 -15.17
C GLN A 375 -0.58 -14.88 -15.04
N ALA A 376 -0.36 -15.58 -13.92
CA ALA A 376 0.80 -16.43 -13.70
C ALA A 376 0.67 -17.84 -14.32
N GLY A 377 -0.40 -18.13 -15.07
CA GLY A 377 -0.65 -19.43 -15.68
C GLY A 377 -1.16 -20.52 -14.72
N ARG A 378 -1.50 -20.16 -13.47
CA ARG A 378 -1.95 -21.09 -12.42
C ARG A 378 -3.47 -21.21 -12.40
N ARG A 379 -4.07 -21.73 -13.48
CA ARG A 379 -5.54 -21.80 -13.66
C ARG A 379 -6.25 -22.58 -12.56
N GLU A 380 -5.73 -23.75 -12.18
CA GLU A 380 -6.34 -24.60 -11.16
C GLU A 380 -6.37 -23.91 -9.79
N ASP A 381 -5.27 -23.27 -9.39
CA ASP A 381 -5.21 -22.51 -8.14
C ASP A 381 -6.16 -21.30 -8.18
N ALA A 382 -6.27 -20.62 -9.33
CA ALA A 382 -7.20 -19.50 -9.48
C ALA A 382 -8.66 -19.94 -9.30
N LEU A 383 -9.04 -21.09 -9.87
CA LEU A 383 -10.39 -21.64 -9.73
C LEU A 383 -10.75 -21.94 -8.27
N GLN A 384 -9.80 -22.32 -7.42
CA GLN A 384 -10.06 -22.50 -5.98
C GLN A 384 -10.47 -21.20 -5.28
N TYR A 385 -10.01 -20.04 -5.77
CA TYR A 385 -10.45 -18.74 -5.27
C TYR A 385 -11.79 -18.31 -5.85
N PHE A 386 -12.08 -18.64 -7.11
CA PHE A 386 -13.37 -18.34 -7.72
C PHE A 386 -14.50 -19.25 -7.21
N ASN A 387 -14.17 -20.50 -6.89
CA ASN A 387 -15.07 -21.56 -6.45
C ASN A 387 -14.69 -22.04 -5.03
N PRO A 388 -14.70 -21.16 -4.03
CA PRO A 388 -14.30 -21.53 -2.67
C PRO A 388 -15.26 -22.59 -2.11
N PRO A 389 -14.77 -23.55 -1.31
CA PRO A 389 -15.61 -24.59 -0.74
C PRO A 389 -16.63 -24.07 0.30
N LYS A 390 -16.38 -22.87 0.86
CA LYS A 390 -17.22 -22.20 1.84
C LYS A 390 -17.21 -20.68 1.69
N GLY A 391 -18.30 -20.04 2.13
CA GLY A 391 -18.48 -18.60 2.12
C GLY A 391 -18.79 -18.04 0.73
N CYS A 392 -18.72 -16.71 0.61
CA CYS A 392 -19.14 -15.97 -0.57
C CYS A 392 -18.18 -16.11 -1.76
N THR A 393 -18.70 -16.52 -2.92
CA THR A 393 -17.98 -16.50 -4.19
C THR A 393 -17.79 -15.07 -4.70
N PRO A 394 -16.78 -14.81 -5.54
CA PRO A 394 -16.69 -13.55 -6.28
C PRO A 394 -17.96 -13.16 -7.03
N ALA A 395 -18.62 -14.13 -7.68
CA ALA A 395 -19.85 -13.86 -8.44
C ALA A 395 -20.99 -13.36 -7.53
N GLN A 396 -21.17 -13.99 -6.36
CA GLN A 396 -22.15 -13.55 -5.36
C GLN A 396 -21.82 -12.14 -4.85
N ALA A 397 -20.55 -11.87 -4.52
CA ALA A 397 -20.13 -10.56 -4.03
C ALA A 397 -20.41 -9.44 -5.04
N PHE A 398 -20.18 -9.70 -6.34
CA PHE A 398 -20.46 -8.73 -7.40
C PHE A 398 -21.95 -8.57 -7.69
N ALA A 399 -22.74 -9.64 -7.63
CA ALA A 399 -24.19 -9.59 -7.83
C ALA A 399 -24.94 -8.87 -6.70
N ARG A 400 -24.39 -8.87 -5.48
CA ARG A 400 -24.93 -8.12 -4.33
C ARG A 400 -24.84 -6.60 -4.50
N GLU A 401 -23.91 -6.11 -5.32
CA GLU A 401 -23.62 -4.68 -5.49
C GLU A 401 -23.67 -4.30 -6.99
N PRO A 402 -24.86 -4.19 -7.61
CA PRO A 402 -25.00 -3.93 -9.06
C PRO A 402 -24.16 -2.75 -9.57
N SER A 403 -23.28 -3.00 -10.54
CA SER A 403 -22.58 -1.95 -11.27
C SER A 403 -22.07 -2.45 -12.62
N GLN A 404 -21.83 -1.53 -13.56
CA GLN A 404 -21.22 -1.87 -14.85
C GLN A 404 -19.85 -2.54 -14.68
N GLN A 405 -19.05 -2.07 -13.72
CA GLN A 405 -17.73 -2.65 -13.43
C GLN A 405 -17.86 -4.10 -12.90
N HIS A 406 -18.81 -4.35 -12.01
CA HIS A 406 -19.06 -5.69 -11.48
C HIS A 406 -19.57 -6.65 -12.55
N ARG A 407 -20.37 -6.16 -13.51
CA ARG A 407 -20.76 -6.96 -14.70
C ARG A 407 -19.55 -7.38 -15.53
N GLU A 408 -18.56 -6.51 -15.72
CA GLU A 408 -17.31 -6.89 -16.40
C GLU A 408 -16.51 -7.93 -15.60
N TYR A 409 -16.57 -7.92 -14.27
CA TYR A 409 -15.96 -8.96 -13.45
C TYR A 409 -16.70 -10.29 -13.51
N ILE A 410 -18.03 -10.27 -13.54
CA ILE A 410 -18.86 -11.47 -13.73
C ILE A 410 -18.63 -12.07 -15.12
N LYS A 411 -18.50 -11.25 -16.17
CA LYS A 411 -18.09 -11.72 -17.52
C LYS A 411 -16.76 -12.47 -17.46
N LYS A 412 -15.75 -11.91 -16.79
CA LYS A 412 -14.46 -12.58 -16.61
C LYS A 412 -14.58 -13.91 -15.86
N LEU A 413 -15.44 -13.98 -14.83
CA LEU A 413 -15.72 -15.24 -14.11
C LEU A 413 -16.33 -16.30 -15.04
N ILE A 414 -17.26 -15.91 -15.91
CA ILE A 414 -17.85 -16.80 -16.92
C ILE A 414 -16.77 -17.27 -17.92
N GLU A 415 -15.94 -16.35 -18.44
CA GLU A 415 -14.86 -16.65 -19.40
C GLU A 415 -13.85 -17.67 -18.85
N VAL A 416 -13.63 -17.68 -17.54
CA VAL A 416 -12.69 -18.59 -16.87
C VAL A 416 -13.38 -19.83 -16.28
N GLU A 417 -14.67 -20.02 -16.59
CA GLU A 417 -15.47 -21.18 -16.16
C GLU A 417 -15.60 -21.30 -14.63
N ALA A 418 -15.71 -20.16 -13.94
CA ALA A 418 -16.10 -20.16 -12.54
C ALA A 418 -17.54 -20.68 -12.36
N ASP A 419 -17.79 -21.37 -11.26
CA ASP A 419 -19.10 -21.94 -10.94
C ASP A 419 -19.99 -20.87 -10.30
N LEU A 420 -20.91 -20.32 -11.09
CA LEU A 420 -21.87 -19.31 -10.63
C LEU A 420 -23.07 -19.92 -9.87
N ASP A 421 -23.17 -21.25 -9.85
CA ASP A 421 -24.26 -22.01 -9.22
C ASP A 421 -23.95 -22.42 -7.77
N LEU A 422 -22.78 -22.08 -7.25
CA LEU A 422 -22.45 -22.27 -5.84
C LEU A 422 -23.38 -21.42 -4.95
N VAL A 423 -23.79 -22.03 -3.84
CA VAL A 423 -24.60 -21.38 -2.80
C VAL A 423 -23.73 -20.94 -1.64
N ASP A 424 -24.03 -19.79 -1.06
CA ASP A 424 -23.39 -19.35 0.18
C ASP A 424 -24.07 -19.97 1.42
N GLU A 425 -23.66 -19.52 2.61
CA GLU A 425 -24.19 -20.00 3.89
C GLU A 425 -25.68 -19.68 4.09
N SER A 426 -26.23 -18.72 3.33
CA SER A 426 -27.66 -18.40 3.32
C SER A 426 -28.44 -19.17 2.25
N GLY A 427 -27.76 -20.03 1.48
CA GLY A 427 -28.38 -20.84 0.43
C GLY A 427 -28.59 -20.10 -0.89
N TYR A 428 -28.00 -18.91 -1.08
CA TYR A 428 -28.20 -18.09 -2.28
C TYR A 428 -27.04 -18.20 -3.26
N LYS A 429 -27.36 -18.25 -4.56
CA LYS A 429 -26.42 -18.18 -5.68
C LYS A 429 -26.23 -16.73 -6.15
N ALA A 430 -25.28 -16.51 -7.05
CA ALA A 430 -25.09 -15.19 -7.66
C ALA A 430 -26.37 -14.70 -8.39
N LEU A 431 -27.07 -15.61 -9.07
CA LEU A 431 -28.34 -15.32 -9.75
C LEU A 431 -29.42 -14.82 -8.78
N ASP A 432 -29.52 -15.43 -7.59
CA ASP A 432 -30.54 -15.06 -6.61
C ASP A 432 -30.34 -13.62 -6.14
N TYR A 433 -29.09 -13.20 -5.92
CA TYR A 433 -28.76 -11.82 -5.57
C TYR A 433 -29.07 -10.83 -6.71
N ALA A 434 -28.75 -11.18 -7.95
CA ALA A 434 -29.08 -10.34 -9.10
C ALA A 434 -30.60 -10.11 -9.22
N VAL A 435 -31.40 -11.18 -9.06
CA VAL A 435 -32.86 -11.13 -9.08
C VAL A 435 -33.41 -10.31 -7.90
N GLN A 436 -32.93 -10.54 -6.67
CA GLN A 436 -33.36 -9.81 -5.48
C GLN A 436 -33.10 -8.30 -5.60
N ASN A 437 -31.98 -7.92 -6.21
CA ASN A 437 -31.61 -6.54 -6.44
C ASN A 437 -32.31 -5.90 -7.64
N GLY A 438 -33.11 -6.66 -8.42
CA GLY A 438 -33.75 -6.19 -9.64
C GLY A 438 -32.76 -5.87 -10.77
N ASP A 439 -31.55 -6.44 -10.73
CA ASP A 439 -30.48 -6.17 -11.69
C ASP A 439 -30.62 -7.08 -12.91
N THR A 440 -31.56 -6.74 -13.79
CA THR A 440 -31.92 -7.52 -14.98
C THR A 440 -30.76 -7.74 -15.95
N GLU A 441 -29.80 -6.79 -16.01
CA GLU A 441 -28.59 -6.93 -16.83
C GLU A 441 -27.67 -8.03 -16.29
N THR A 442 -27.44 -8.06 -14.97
CA THR A 442 -26.63 -9.13 -14.35
C THR A 442 -27.36 -10.46 -14.38
N GLU A 443 -28.69 -10.46 -14.21
CA GLU A 443 -29.51 -11.68 -14.40
C GLU A 443 -29.34 -12.25 -15.80
N ALA A 444 -29.55 -11.43 -16.84
CA ALA A 444 -29.42 -11.85 -18.23
C ALA A 444 -28.00 -12.37 -18.51
N LEU A 445 -26.98 -11.68 -18.00
CA LEU A 445 -25.59 -12.09 -18.11
C LEU A 445 -25.33 -13.47 -17.50
N ILE A 446 -25.78 -13.73 -16.27
CA ILE A 446 -25.59 -15.02 -15.59
C ILE A 446 -26.37 -16.14 -16.29
N ARG A 447 -27.56 -15.85 -16.83
CA ARG A 447 -28.37 -16.82 -17.58
C ARG A 447 -27.87 -17.08 -19.01
N GLY A 448 -26.88 -16.32 -19.49
CA GLY A 448 -26.42 -16.39 -20.88
C GLY A 448 -27.46 -15.87 -21.90
N GLN A 449 -28.35 -14.97 -21.47
CA GLN A 449 -29.36 -14.35 -22.33
C GLN A 449 -28.80 -13.07 -22.98
N PRO A 450 -29.21 -12.73 -24.22
CA PRO A 450 -28.86 -11.46 -24.83
C PRO A 450 -29.45 -10.31 -24.00
N SER A 451 -28.63 -9.28 -23.74
CA SER A 451 -29.06 -8.06 -23.01
C SER A 451 -30.30 -7.48 -23.68
N ALA A 452 -31.36 -7.25 -22.91
CA ALA A 452 -32.48 -6.45 -23.38
C ALA A 452 -31.96 -5.01 -23.61
N ALA A 453 -32.02 -4.56 -24.86
CA ALA A 453 -31.59 -3.23 -25.27
C ALA A 453 -32.60 -2.15 -24.90
#